data_AF-A0A7X4X147-F1
#
_entry.id   AF-A0A7X4X147-F1
#
_cell.length_a   1.000
_cell.length_b   1.000
_cell.length_c   1.000
_cell.angle_alpha   90.00
_cell.angle_beta   90.00
_cell.angle_gamma   90.00
#
_symmetry.space_group_name_H-M   'P 1'
#
loop_
_entity.id
_entity.type
_entity.pdbx_description
1 polymer ?
#
loop_
_entity_poly.entity_id
_entity_poly.type
_entity_poly.pdbx_seq_one_letter_code
_entity_poly.pdbx_strand_id
1 'polypeptide(L)'
;MKLQKSSLFIAVMIGLMGCQSTSESSVVEETVTNLSPQETIDFMSRCDNPDSLASGPIKQPLYVVGSFPDAEWKHVSARQYHYKGNNFYQAVTVEKEGGYKMQYATELWSPQFTAKGRRLNVGELTELTFGGYGTDTMVDIKQAGKYVWSLQFDEKGKPLNVMVNPCK
;
A
#
# COMPACT_ATOMS: atom_id res chain seq x y z
N MET A 1 18.16 46.92 -70.55
CA MET A 1 16.73 46.51 -70.47
C MET A 1 16.42 46.08 -69.05
N LYS A 2 15.63 46.87 -68.32
CA LYS A 2 15.09 46.50 -67.00
C LYS A 2 13.59 46.33 -67.18
N LEU A 3 13.08 45.12 -66.97
CA LEU A 3 11.66 44.79 -67.11
C LEU A 3 11.04 44.68 -65.71
N GLN A 4 10.20 45.65 -65.36
CA GLN A 4 9.26 45.56 -64.25
C GLN A 4 8.19 44.51 -64.57
N LYS A 5 7.88 43.63 -63.62
CA LYS A 5 6.59 42.93 -63.58
C LYS A 5 6.06 42.94 -62.16
N SER A 6 4.97 43.68 -62.01
CA SER A 6 4.10 43.76 -60.84
C SER A 6 3.13 42.58 -60.87
N SER A 7 2.89 41.95 -59.73
CA SER A 7 1.72 41.09 -59.49
C SER A 7 1.27 41.28 -58.05
N LEU A 8 0.08 41.83 -57.88
CA LEU A 8 -0.71 41.82 -56.65
C LEU A 8 -1.31 40.42 -56.45
N PHE A 9 -1.32 39.92 -55.21
CA PHE A 9 -2.34 39.00 -54.72
C PHE A 9 -2.74 39.40 -53.29
N ILE A 10 -4.05 39.62 -53.10
CA ILE A 10 -4.73 39.87 -51.82
C ILE A 10 -5.22 38.52 -51.30
N ALA A 11 -5.01 38.23 -50.02
CA ALA A 11 -5.86 37.32 -49.25
C ALA A 11 -5.79 37.67 -47.76
N VAL A 12 -6.91 38.15 -47.24
CA VAL A 12 -7.20 38.36 -45.81
C VAL A 12 -7.73 37.04 -45.25
N MET A 13 -7.21 36.58 -44.12
CA MET A 13 -7.87 35.60 -43.26
C MET A 13 -7.67 35.96 -41.78
N ILE A 14 -8.80 35.96 -41.07
CA ILE A 14 -9.02 36.38 -39.69
C ILE A 14 -8.67 35.23 -38.75
N GLY A 15 -7.87 35.49 -37.72
CA GLY A 15 -7.48 34.53 -36.68
C GLY A 15 -8.02 34.89 -35.29
N LEU A 16 -9.12 34.23 -34.94
CA LEU A 16 -9.75 33.85 -33.66
C LEU A 16 -9.31 34.44 -32.29
N MET A 17 -10.37 34.65 -31.49
CA MET A 17 -10.49 34.96 -30.06
C MET A 17 -9.91 33.91 -29.08
N GLY A 18 -9.53 34.37 -27.88
CA GLY A 18 -9.63 33.66 -26.57
C GLY A 18 -8.60 32.54 -26.30
N CYS A 19 -8.15 32.21 -25.09
CA CYS A 19 -8.40 32.63 -23.72
C CYS A 19 -7.14 32.30 -22.89
N GLN A 20 -6.89 33.07 -21.83
CA GLN A 20 -6.01 32.70 -20.72
C GLN A 20 -6.51 31.38 -20.10
N SER A 21 -5.59 30.50 -19.71
CA SER A 21 -5.90 29.45 -18.74
C SER A 21 -4.72 29.28 -17.79
N THR A 22 -4.96 29.72 -16.57
CA THR A 22 -4.22 29.36 -15.36
C THR A 22 -4.31 27.85 -15.20
N SER A 23 -3.19 27.14 -15.26
CA SER A 23 -3.11 25.76 -14.76
C SER A 23 -2.48 25.78 -13.37
N GLU A 24 -3.35 25.87 -12.36
CA GLU A 24 -3.12 25.11 -11.13
C GLU A 24 -3.12 23.63 -11.51
N SER A 25 -2.02 22.95 -11.23
CA SER A 25 -2.04 21.51 -11.01
C SER A 25 -0.98 21.21 -9.98
N SER A 26 -1.44 21.01 -8.75
CA SER A 26 -0.73 20.36 -7.67
C SER A 26 -0.20 19.01 -8.17
N VAL A 27 1.08 18.98 -8.50
CA VAL A 27 1.83 17.72 -8.57
C VAL A 27 2.07 17.34 -7.12
N VAL A 28 1.23 16.48 -6.56
CA VAL A 28 1.63 15.67 -5.41
C VAL A 28 2.62 14.66 -5.99
N GLU A 29 3.88 15.07 -5.96
CA GLU A 29 5.02 14.21 -6.25
C GLU A 29 5.04 13.15 -5.13
N GLU A 30 4.60 11.92 -5.44
CA GLU A 30 4.86 10.76 -4.58
C GLU A 30 6.36 10.50 -4.59
N THR A 31 7.10 11.29 -3.82
CA THR A 31 8.50 11.05 -3.51
C THR A 31 8.59 9.77 -2.70
N VAL A 32 9.26 8.78 -3.27
CA VAL A 32 9.72 7.56 -2.61
C VAL A 32 10.61 7.99 -1.44
N THR A 33 10.01 8.12 -0.25
CA THR A 33 10.78 8.43 0.96
C THR A 33 11.31 7.13 1.52
N ASN A 34 12.65 7.02 1.60
CA ASN A 34 13.32 6.23 2.62
C ASN A 34 12.86 6.77 3.98
N LEU A 35 11.69 6.31 4.45
CA LEU A 35 11.19 6.64 5.78
C LEU A 35 12.23 6.18 6.80
N SER A 36 12.46 7.01 7.80
CA SER A 36 13.21 6.58 8.96
C SER A 36 12.48 5.40 9.65
N PRO A 37 13.20 4.60 10.46
CA PRO A 37 12.56 3.54 11.23
C PRO A 37 11.40 4.05 12.10
N GLN A 38 11.52 5.25 12.68
CA GLN A 38 10.48 5.83 13.51
C GLN A 38 9.24 6.21 12.70
N GLU A 39 9.40 6.86 11.54
CA GLU A 39 8.27 7.21 10.67
C GLU A 39 7.55 5.96 10.16
N THR A 40 8.30 4.88 9.92
CA THR A 40 7.74 3.58 9.54
C THR A 40 6.88 3.01 10.67
N ILE A 41 7.38 3.01 11.92
CA ILE A 41 6.63 2.57 13.11
C ILE A 41 5.38 3.42 13.31
N ASP A 42 5.52 4.75 13.21
CA ASP A 42 4.41 5.68 13.39
C ASP A 42 3.32 5.45 12.33
N PHE A 43 3.70 5.24 11.07
CA PHE A 43 2.74 4.92 10.01
C PHE A 43 2.07 3.56 10.25
N MET A 44 2.85 2.50 10.50
CA MET A 44 2.34 1.13 10.65
C MET A 44 1.50 0.92 11.92
N SER A 45 1.63 1.78 12.93
CA SER A 45 0.87 1.70 14.18
C SER A 45 -0.48 2.45 14.16
N ARG A 46 -0.71 3.34 13.17
CA ARG A 46 -1.99 4.04 13.00
C ARG A 46 -3.04 3.15 12.36
N CYS A 47 -4.25 3.19 12.90
CA CYS A 47 -5.40 2.40 12.44
C CYS A 47 -6.32 3.12 11.46
N ASP A 48 -6.05 4.39 11.19
CA ASP A 48 -6.91 5.31 10.46
C ASP A 48 -6.21 5.92 9.24
N ASN A 49 -5.06 5.35 8.81
CA ASN A 49 -4.43 5.79 7.57
C ASN A 49 -5.43 5.62 6.40
N PRO A 50 -5.60 6.66 5.57
CA PRO A 50 -6.52 6.61 4.45
C PRO A 50 -6.08 5.59 3.40
N ASP A 51 -7.05 5.00 2.70
CA ASP A 51 -6.77 4.19 1.52
C ASP A 51 -6.21 5.10 0.41
N SER A 52 -5.20 4.61 -0.30
CA SER A 52 -4.67 5.28 -1.50
C SER A 52 -5.41 4.81 -2.75
N LEU A 53 -5.65 5.73 -3.67
CA LEU A 53 -6.18 5.42 -5.01
C LEU A 53 -5.10 4.93 -5.98
N ALA A 54 -3.83 5.06 -5.62
CA ALA A 54 -2.73 4.55 -6.42
C ALA A 54 -2.66 3.02 -6.35
N SER A 55 -1.96 2.40 -7.31
CA SER A 55 -1.78 0.96 -7.33
C SER A 55 -0.48 0.56 -6.63
N GLY A 56 -0.57 -0.06 -5.46
CA GLY A 56 0.60 -0.60 -4.75
C GLY A 56 1.30 -1.76 -5.47
N PRO A 57 2.48 -2.19 -4.99
CA PRO A 57 3.34 -3.17 -5.67
C PRO A 57 2.75 -4.60 -5.70
N ILE A 58 1.95 -4.98 -4.71
CA ILE A 58 1.16 -6.22 -4.73
C ILE A 58 -0.21 -5.92 -5.34
N LYS A 59 -0.49 -6.50 -6.52
CA LYS A 59 -1.69 -6.18 -7.31
C LYS A 59 -2.89 -7.07 -6.98
N GLN A 60 -2.63 -8.27 -6.48
CA GLN A 60 -3.66 -9.21 -6.07
C GLN A 60 -4.18 -8.85 -4.67
N PRO A 61 -5.44 -9.18 -4.35
CA PRO A 61 -5.95 -9.12 -2.98
C PRO A 61 -5.03 -9.87 -2.02
N LEU A 62 -4.62 -9.19 -0.94
CA LEU A 62 -3.70 -9.68 0.09
C LEU A 62 -4.45 -9.75 1.41
N TYR A 63 -4.21 -10.78 2.22
CA TYR A 63 -4.95 -11.02 3.46
C TYR A 63 -4.01 -11.42 4.60
N VAL A 64 -4.43 -11.17 5.84
CA VAL A 64 -3.87 -11.86 7.01
C VAL A 64 -4.69 -13.13 7.24
N VAL A 65 -4.06 -14.30 7.04
CA VAL A 65 -4.73 -15.60 7.01
C VAL A 65 -4.14 -16.50 8.07
N GLY A 66 -4.97 -17.09 8.92
CA GLY A 66 -4.45 -17.87 10.03
C GLY A 66 -5.53 -18.51 10.88
N SER A 67 -5.12 -19.00 12.05
CA SER A 67 -5.97 -19.66 13.05
C SER A 67 -6.92 -18.70 13.78
N PHE A 68 -7.34 -17.61 13.15
CA PHE A 68 -8.25 -16.65 13.72
C PHE A 68 -9.66 -17.24 13.81
N PRO A 69 -10.40 -17.08 14.92
CA PRO A 69 -11.70 -17.71 15.13
C PRO A 69 -12.78 -17.36 14.09
N ASP A 70 -12.67 -16.21 13.44
CA ASP A 70 -13.59 -15.69 12.43
C ASP A 70 -13.23 -16.11 10.99
N ALA A 71 -12.05 -16.70 10.78
CA ALA A 71 -11.55 -17.00 9.43
C ALA A 71 -11.06 -18.44 9.25
N GLU A 72 -10.40 -19.04 10.25
CA GLU A 72 -9.92 -20.43 10.23
C GLU A 72 -9.19 -20.81 8.93
N TRP A 73 -8.09 -20.11 8.63
CA TRP A 73 -7.27 -20.29 7.42
C TRP A 73 -7.95 -19.95 6.08
N LYS A 74 -9.12 -19.28 6.11
CA LYS A 74 -9.78 -18.77 4.91
C LYS A 74 -9.39 -17.32 4.65
N HIS A 75 -9.31 -16.96 3.36
CA HIS A 75 -9.27 -15.57 2.92
C HIS A 75 -10.66 -14.98 3.08
N VAL A 76 -10.83 -14.04 4.01
CA VAL A 76 -12.12 -13.37 4.28
C VAL A 76 -11.95 -11.87 4.12
N SER A 77 -12.97 -11.19 3.59
CA SER A 77 -12.92 -9.75 3.30
C SER A 77 -12.61 -8.91 4.54
N ALA A 78 -13.09 -9.31 5.72
CA ALA A 78 -12.81 -8.63 6.99
C ALA A 78 -11.32 -8.61 7.37
N ARG A 79 -10.49 -9.47 6.75
CA ARG A 79 -9.04 -9.59 6.99
C ARG A 79 -8.23 -9.22 5.75
N GLN A 80 -8.86 -8.60 4.76
CA GLN A 80 -8.20 -8.11 3.57
C GLN A 80 -7.38 -6.87 3.89
N TYR A 81 -6.18 -6.80 3.33
CA TYR A 81 -5.34 -5.63 3.36
C TYR A 81 -5.81 -4.60 2.33
N HIS A 82 -5.80 -3.34 2.74
CA HIS A 82 -6.03 -2.17 1.91
C HIS A 82 -4.72 -1.43 1.68
N TYR A 83 -4.51 -0.97 0.44
CA TYR A 83 -3.33 -0.19 0.11
C TYR A 83 -3.44 1.23 0.66
N LYS A 84 -2.40 1.68 1.37
CA LYS A 84 -2.38 2.97 2.09
C LYS A 84 -1.45 4.01 1.45
N GLY A 85 -0.88 3.70 0.28
CA GLY A 85 0.19 4.51 -0.31
C GLY A 85 1.57 4.11 0.23
N ASN A 86 2.63 4.65 -0.37
CA ASN A 86 4.02 4.46 0.07
C ASN A 86 4.42 2.99 0.29
N ASN A 87 3.88 2.08 -0.54
CA ASN A 87 4.09 0.63 -0.44
C ASN A 87 3.63 -0.03 0.89
N PHE A 88 2.73 0.63 1.63
CA PHE A 88 2.10 0.07 2.83
C PHE A 88 0.73 -0.53 2.55
N TYR A 89 0.47 -1.63 3.24
CA TYR A 89 -0.80 -2.34 3.22
C TYR A 89 -1.26 -2.53 4.66
N GLN A 90 -2.52 -2.21 4.96
CA GLN A 90 -3.06 -2.41 6.32
C GLN A 90 -4.42 -3.11 6.31
N ALA A 91 -4.60 -4.01 7.28
CA ALA A 91 -5.89 -4.61 7.62
C ALA A 91 -6.20 -4.25 9.08
N VAL A 92 -7.40 -3.75 9.33
CA VAL A 92 -7.83 -3.34 10.68
C VAL A 92 -8.94 -4.28 11.13
N THR A 93 -8.66 -5.05 12.18
CA THR A 93 -9.51 -6.16 12.64
C THR A 93 -9.83 -6.03 14.12
N VAL A 94 -10.81 -6.80 14.59
CA VAL A 94 -11.07 -6.98 16.03
C VAL A 94 -10.56 -8.35 16.41
N GLU A 95 -9.58 -8.40 17.30
CA GLU A 95 -8.93 -9.62 17.76
C GLU A 95 -9.36 -9.97 19.18
N LYS A 96 -9.36 -11.27 19.48
CA LYS A 96 -9.55 -11.78 20.84
C LYS A 96 -8.18 -11.92 21.51
N GLU A 97 -8.18 -12.12 22.83
CA GLU A 97 -6.97 -12.57 23.50
C GLU A 97 -6.60 -14.00 23.04
N GLY A 98 -5.30 -14.28 22.92
CA GLY A 98 -4.80 -15.60 22.60
C GLY A 98 -3.67 -15.62 21.58
N GLY A 99 -3.13 -16.83 21.39
CA GLY A 99 -2.09 -17.12 20.40
C GLY A 99 -2.66 -17.43 19.03
N TYR A 100 -2.09 -16.82 18.00
CA TYR A 100 -2.44 -17.04 16.60
C TYR A 100 -1.25 -17.56 15.80
N LYS A 101 -1.54 -18.42 14.83
CA LYS A 101 -0.64 -18.79 13.73
C LYS A 101 -1.18 -18.19 12.45
N MET A 102 -0.35 -17.53 11.67
CA MET A 102 -0.79 -16.85 10.46
C MET A 102 0.31 -16.71 9.40
N GLN A 103 -0.12 -16.45 8.17
CA GLN A 103 0.69 -15.94 7.07
C GLN A 103 -0.02 -14.74 6.44
N TYR A 104 0.72 -14.04 5.59
CA TYR A 104 0.17 -12.96 4.78
C TYR A 104 0.17 -13.42 3.34
N ALA A 105 -1.01 -13.63 2.75
CA ALA A 105 -1.11 -14.36 1.50
C ALA A 105 -2.15 -13.75 0.58
N THR A 106 -1.89 -13.88 -0.71
CA THR A 106 -2.90 -13.72 -1.75
C THR A 106 -3.77 -14.97 -1.82
N GLU A 107 -4.95 -14.88 -2.44
CA GLU A 107 -5.94 -15.98 -2.46
C GLU A 107 -5.39 -17.29 -3.03
N LEU A 108 -4.46 -17.19 -3.98
CA LEU A 108 -3.79 -18.33 -4.61
C LEU A 108 -2.53 -18.79 -3.84
N TRP A 109 -2.31 -18.25 -2.64
CA TRP A 109 -1.12 -18.46 -1.82
C TRP A 109 0.20 -18.09 -2.52
N SER A 110 0.15 -17.26 -3.56
CA SER A 110 1.32 -16.84 -4.35
C SER A 110 1.18 -15.40 -4.85
N PRO A 111 1.90 -14.42 -4.26
CA PRO A 111 2.87 -14.60 -3.18
C PRO A 111 2.23 -14.88 -1.81
N GLN A 112 3.06 -15.40 -0.91
CA GLN A 112 2.81 -15.53 0.52
C GLN A 112 4.04 -15.06 1.31
N PHE A 113 3.82 -14.54 2.51
CA PHE A 113 4.84 -13.90 3.33
C PHE A 113 4.73 -14.32 4.80
N THR A 114 5.84 -14.19 5.53
CA THR A 114 5.94 -14.51 6.96
C THR A 114 6.91 -13.56 7.64
N ALA A 115 6.75 -13.34 8.95
CA ALA A 115 7.72 -12.58 9.74
C ALA A 115 9.02 -13.37 9.87
N LYS A 116 10.15 -12.67 9.85
CA LYS A 116 11.47 -13.26 10.10
C LYS A 116 11.50 -13.94 11.47
N GLY A 117 12.07 -15.14 11.51
CA GLY A 117 12.05 -15.96 12.73
C GLY A 117 10.66 -16.52 13.09
N ARG A 118 9.65 -16.35 12.22
CA ARG A 118 8.30 -16.89 12.38
C ARG A 118 7.59 -16.45 13.67
N ARG A 119 7.94 -15.27 14.16
CA ARG A 119 7.35 -14.69 15.35
C ARG A 119 7.15 -13.20 15.16
N LEU A 120 6.03 -12.70 15.65
CA LEU A 120 5.69 -11.29 15.69
C LEU A 120 5.33 -10.95 17.15
N ASN A 121 5.91 -9.87 17.67
CA ASN A 121 5.53 -9.31 18.96
C ASN A 121 4.64 -8.08 18.71
N VAL A 122 3.61 -7.91 19.53
CA VAL A 122 2.70 -6.76 19.41
C VAL A 122 3.48 -5.47 19.71
N GLY A 123 3.38 -4.48 18.81
CA GLY A 123 4.05 -3.19 18.95
C GLY A 123 5.51 -3.18 18.50
N GLU A 124 6.03 -4.28 17.94
CA GLU A 124 7.41 -4.35 17.43
C GLU A 124 7.46 -4.41 15.90
N LEU A 125 8.36 -3.63 15.32
CA LEU A 125 8.68 -3.70 13.90
C LEU A 125 9.53 -4.96 13.65
N THR A 126 9.05 -5.86 12.78
CA THR A 126 9.75 -7.10 12.43
C THR A 126 9.98 -7.15 10.93
N GLU A 127 11.11 -7.71 10.49
CA GLU A 127 11.37 -7.92 9.06
C GLU A 127 10.36 -8.91 8.47
N LEU A 128 9.81 -8.58 7.30
CA LEU A 128 8.94 -9.46 6.53
C LEU A 128 9.76 -10.20 5.47
N THR A 129 9.54 -11.49 5.32
CA THR A 129 10.20 -12.33 4.31
C THR A 129 9.18 -13.05 3.46
N PHE A 130 9.62 -13.59 2.31
CA PHE A 130 8.80 -14.55 1.57
C PHE A 130 8.52 -15.77 2.47
N GLY A 131 7.28 -16.24 2.39
CA GLY A 131 6.82 -17.44 3.07
C GLY A 131 6.74 -18.62 2.11
N GLY A 132 6.16 -19.70 2.62
CA GLY A 132 5.89 -20.93 1.91
C GLY A 132 4.98 -21.84 2.73
N TYR A 133 4.71 -23.02 2.19
CA TYR A 133 3.89 -23.99 2.89
C TYR A 133 4.44 -24.28 4.30
N GLY A 134 3.60 -24.09 5.32
CA GLY A 134 3.93 -24.35 6.73
C GLY A 134 4.88 -23.34 7.40
N THR A 135 5.21 -22.21 6.76
CA THR A 135 6.07 -21.16 7.35
C THR A 135 5.29 -20.13 8.16
N ASP A 136 4.42 -20.59 9.06
CA ASP A 136 3.51 -19.70 9.78
C ASP A 136 4.27 -18.82 10.79
N THR A 137 3.90 -17.55 10.86
CA THR A 137 4.23 -16.63 11.94
C THR A 137 3.37 -16.93 13.16
N MET A 138 3.93 -16.78 14.36
CA MET A 138 3.18 -16.81 15.62
C MET A 138 3.14 -15.44 16.27
N VAL A 139 2.00 -15.09 16.84
CA VAL A 139 1.81 -13.90 17.69
C VAL A 139 0.92 -14.26 18.87
N ASP A 140 1.10 -13.54 19.98
CA ASP A 140 0.31 -13.70 21.19
C ASP A 140 -0.32 -12.36 21.56
N ILE A 141 -1.64 -12.25 21.41
CA ILE A 141 -2.42 -11.05 21.71
C ILE A 141 -2.89 -11.15 23.16
N LYS A 142 -2.37 -10.24 24.00
CA LYS A 142 -2.62 -10.26 25.45
C LYS A 142 -3.93 -9.61 25.88
N GLN A 143 -4.56 -8.83 25.00
CA GLN A 143 -5.79 -8.10 25.29
C GLN A 143 -6.68 -8.13 24.04
N ALA A 144 -7.95 -8.48 24.21
CA ALA A 144 -8.91 -8.35 23.12
C ALA A 144 -9.09 -6.88 22.75
N GLY A 145 -9.30 -6.59 21.47
CA GLY A 145 -9.45 -5.21 21.02
C GLY A 145 -9.34 -5.05 19.51
N LYS A 146 -9.33 -3.79 19.06
CA LYS A 146 -9.11 -3.45 17.66
C LYS A 146 -7.60 -3.36 17.40
N TYR A 147 -7.14 -3.97 16.32
CA TYR A 147 -5.73 -4.02 15.94
C TYR A 147 -5.55 -3.60 14.48
N VAL A 148 -4.40 -3.01 14.18
CA VAL A 148 -3.91 -2.82 12.81
C VAL A 148 -2.79 -3.80 12.55
N TRP A 149 -2.95 -4.55 11.46
CA TRP A 149 -1.90 -5.35 10.85
C TRP A 149 -1.33 -4.56 9.69
N SER A 150 -0.01 -4.44 9.63
CA SER A 150 0.67 -3.60 8.66
C SER A 150 1.77 -4.38 7.96
N LEU A 151 1.84 -4.25 6.64
CA LEU A 151 2.90 -4.79 5.79
C LEU A 151 3.52 -3.66 4.98
N GLN A 152 4.83 -3.73 4.77
CA GLN A 152 5.57 -2.83 3.90
C GLN A 152 6.35 -3.63 2.86
N PHE A 153 6.32 -3.14 1.63
CA PHE A 153 7.08 -3.69 0.52
C PHE A 153 7.99 -2.63 -0.10
N ASP A 154 8.94 -3.04 -0.93
CA ASP A 154 9.56 -2.13 -1.89
C ASP A 154 8.67 -1.97 -3.14
N GLU A 155 9.09 -1.09 -4.06
CA GLU A 155 8.36 -0.82 -5.31
C GLU A 155 8.18 -2.05 -6.21
N LYS A 156 9.02 -3.07 -6.04
CA LYS A 156 8.99 -4.31 -6.81
C LYS A 156 8.20 -5.41 -6.09
N GLY A 157 7.62 -5.12 -4.93
CA GLY A 157 6.89 -6.07 -4.12
C GLY A 157 7.76 -6.98 -3.26
N LYS A 158 9.04 -6.66 -3.09
CA LYS A 158 9.89 -7.38 -2.12
C LYS A 158 9.40 -7.05 -0.70
N PRO A 159 9.22 -8.04 0.17
CA PRO A 159 8.81 -7.80 1.54
C PRO A 159 9.90 -7.08 2.33
N LEU A 160 9.51 -6.10 3.15
CA LEU A 160 10.42 -5.32 4.00
C LEU A 160 10.07 -5.48 5.48
N ASN A 161 8.90 -5.02 5.90
CA ASN A 161 8.52 -4.96 7.31
C ASN A 161 7.10 -5.44 7.55
N VAL A 162 6.87 -5.92 8.77
CA VAL A 162 5.57 -6.31 9.31
C VAL A 162 5.44 -5.86 10.76
N MET A 163 4.24 -5.42 11.13
CA MET A 163 3.92 -4.99 12.49
C MET A 163 2.45 -5.27 12.76
N VAL A 164 2.14 -5.56 14.03
CA VAL A 164 0.77 -5.53 14.54
C VAL A 164 0.73 -4.63 15.77
N ASN A 165 -0.27 -3.75 15.85
CA ASN A 165 -0.38 -2.79 16.94
C ASN A 165 -1.85 -2.64 17.37
N PRO A 166 -2.14 -2.47 18.68
CA PRO A 166 -3.48 -2.11 19.12
C PRO A 166 -3.85 -0.72 18.58
N CYS A 167 -5.12 -0.55 18.25
CA CYS A 167 -5.68 0.77 17.97
C CYS A 167 -5.91 1.52 19.27
N LYS A 168 -5.54 2.80 19.27
CA LYS A 168 -5.83 3.73 20.36
C LYS A 168 -7.15 4.44 20.11
#